data_AF-A0A4Q5NDX0-F1
#
_entry.id   AF-A0A4Q5NDX0-F1
#
_cell.length_a   1.000
_cell.length_b   1.000
_cell.length_c   1.000
_cell.angle_alpha   90.00
_cell.angle_beta   90.00
_cell.angle_gamma   90.00
#
_symmetry.space_group_name_H-M   'P 1'
#
loop_
_entity.id
_entity.type
_entity.pdbx_description
1 polymer ?
#
loop_
_entity_poly.entity_id
_entity_poly.type
_entity_poly.pdbx_seq_one_letter_code
_entity_poly.pdbx_strand_id
1 'polypeptide(L)'
;MNEVVLLILFNHKYESNLEKLRKIYAGRFSNIYFIMPFYKGSDKDVICVYGNSFFFQSYIAQALQRINNNRFKHYIIIGDDLLLNTSINEKNYESEFSLKSDGGFIPEVFMLDDYKEKPRLMMGGFEKWVWNYNALCFDYKNIAGIEVEKELPTEEQALETISSHGYSFNSLLYR
;
A
#
# COMPACT_ATOMS: atom_id res chain seq x y z
N MET A 1 19.61 -1.77 -15.57
CA MET A 1 19.03 -1.24 -14.31
C MET A 1 17.56 -1.63 -14.35
N ASN A 2 17.00 -2.23 -13.30
CA ASN A 2 15.62 -2.72 -13.36
C ASN A 2 14.67 -1.56 -13.09
N GLU A 3 13.74 -1.30 -14.00
CA GLU A 3 12.88 -0.11 -13.92
C GLU A 3 11.76 -0.25 -12.89
N VAL A 4 11.30 -1.47 -12.62
CA VAL A 4 10.16 -1.73 -11.74
C VAL A 4 10.41 -2.87 -10.76
N VAL A 5 9.74 -2.79 -9.61
CA VAL A 5 9.72 -3.83 -8.59
C VAL A 5 8.29 -4.19 -8.21
N LEU A 6 8.04 -5.48 -8.03
CA LEU A 6 6.79 -5.98 -7.47
C LEU A 6 6.91 -6.13 -5.96
N LEU A 7 6.06 -5.43 -5.22
CA LEU A 7 5.93 -5.51 -3.77
C LEU A 7 4.63 -6.26 -3.43
N ILE A 8 4.74 -7.38 -2.73
CA ILE A 8 3.60 -8.18 -2.32
C ILE A 8 3.39 -7.99 -0.82
N LEU A 9 2.27 -7.39 -0.47
CA LEU A 9 1.92 -6.95 0.87
C LEU A 9 1.09 -8.00 1.59
N PHE A 10 1.52 -8.38 2.79
CA PHE A 10 0.83 -9.36 3.62
C PHE A 10 0.15 -8.69 4.80
N ASN A 11 -1.07 -9.13 5.07
CA ASN A 11 -1.80 -8.79 6.30
C ASN A 11 -1.18 -9.48 7.55
N HIS A 12 -0.70 -10.72 7.39
CA HIS A 12 -0.10 -11.53 8.46
C HIS A 12 1.07 -12.40 7.94
N LYS A 13 1.74 -13.14 8.84
CA LYS A 13 2.91 -13.98 8.51
C LYS A 13 2.58 -15.27 7.73
N TYR A 14 2.00 -15.13 6.54
CA TYR A 14 1.68 -16.27 5.66
C TYR A 14 2.90 -16.72 4.83
N GLU A 15 3.95 -17.17 5.51
CA GLU A 15 5.21 -17.61 4.90
C GLU A 15 5.02 -18.74 3.86
N SER A 16 3.97 -19.55 4.02
CA SER A 16 3.63 -20.64 3.09
C SER A 16 3.18 -20.16 1.71
N ASN A 17 2.91 -18.86 1.52
CA ASN A 17 2.55 -18.27 0.23
C ASN A 17 3.78 -17.78 -0.55
N LEU A 18 4.94 -17.58 0.09
CA LEU A 18 6.15 -17.03 -0.56
C LEU A 18 6.52 -17.80 -1.82
N GLU A 19 6.71 -19.12 -1.72
CA GLU A 19 7.09 -19.98 -2.85
C GLU A 19 6.03 -20.02 -3.96
N LYS A 20 4.75 -19.92 -3.60
CA LYS A 20 3.65 -19.92 -4.59
C LYS A 20 3.66 -18.62 -5.39
N LEU A 21 3.76 -17.49 -4.69
CA LEU A 21 3.79 -16.16 -5.30
C LEU A 21 5.05 -15.97 -6.15
N ARG A 22 6.21 -16.45 -5.69
CA ARG A 22 7.44 -16.51 -6.50
C ARG A 22 7.19 -17.24 -7.82
N LYS A 23 6.55 -18.41 -7.79
CA LYS A 23 6.25 -19.18 -9.00
C LYS A 23 5.24 -18.47 -9.91
N ILE A 24 4.21 -17.85 -9.35
CA ILE A 24 3.18 -17.11 -10.10
C ILE A 24 3.78 -15.90 -10.83
N TYR A 25 4.71 -15.19 -10.20
CA TYR A 25 5.33 -13.99 -10.75
C TYR A 25 6.70 -14.25 -11.42
N ALA A 26 7.19 -15.48 -11.34
CA ALA A 26 8.41 -15.91 -12.02
C ALA A 26 8.31 -15.63 -13.53
N GLY A 27 9.38 -15.06 -14.08
CA GLY A 27 9.44 -14.70 -15.50
C GLY A 27 8.65 -13.45 -15.89
N ARG A 28 7.78 -12.91 -15.02
CA ARG A 28 7.09 -11.62 -15.23
C ARG A 28 7.80 -10.46 -14.55
N PHE A 29 8.41 -10.72 -13.41
CA PHE A 29 9.16 -9.72 -12.64
C PHE A 29 10.50 -10.30 -12.19
N SER A 30 11.57 -9.56 -12.45
CA SER A 30 12.92 -9.88 -12.00
C SER A 30 13.20 -9.46 -10.55
N ASN A 31 12.42 -8.52 -10.01
CA ASN A 31 12.54 -8.04 -8.62
C ASN A 31 11.18 -8.18 -7.95
N ILE A 32 11.11 -9.06 -6.96
CA ILE A 32 9.92 -9.33 -6.16
C ILE A 32 10.35 -9.24 -4.71
N TYR A 33 9.69 -8.38 -3.93
CA TYR A 33 9.86 -8.34 -2.47
C TYR A 33 8.52 -8.59 -1.79
N PHE A 34 8.58 -9.21 -0.61
CA PHE A 34 7.42 -9.52 0.20
C PHE A 34 7.45 -8.65 1.46
N ILE A 35 6.42 -7.83 1.67
CA ILE A 35 6.29 -6.98 2.85
C ILE A 35 5.44 -7.74 3.85
N MET A 36 6.04 -8.22 4.93
CA MET A 36 5.38 -9.14 5.85
C MET A 36 5.62 -8.78 7.32
N PRO A 37 4.56 -8.67 8.13
CA PRO A 37 4.73 -8.46 9.57
C PRO A 37 5.10 -9.77 10.28
N PHE A 38 5.82 -9.65 11.40
CA PHE A 38 6.18 -10.77 12.29
C PHE A 38 7.04 -11.88 11.66
N TYR A 39 7.67 -11.61 10.51
CA TYR A 39 8.56 -12.54 9.86
C TYR A 39 9.84 -12.77 10.69
N LYS A 40 10.21 -14.04 10.88
CA LYS A 40 11.40 -14.44 11.68
C LYS A 40 12.44 -15.22 10.88
N GLY A 41 12.20 -15.44 9.59
CA GLY A 41 13.12 -16.15 8.72
C GLY A 41 14.26 -15.27 8.22
N SER A 42 15.03 -15.82 7.28
CA SER A 42 16.24 -15.21 6.71
C SER A 42 16.14 -14.98 5.20
N ASP A 43 14.95 -15.10 4.61
CA ASP A 43 14.75 -14.84 3.19
C ASP A 43 15.01 -13.35 2.90
N LYS A 44 16.02 -13.11 2.07
CA LYS A 44 16.51 -11.78 1.70
C LYS A 44 15.49 -10.95 0.91
N ASP A 45 14.49 -11.58 0.29
CA ASP A 45 13.46 -10.86 -0.45
C ASP A 45 12.24 -10.57 0.43
N VAL A 46 12.25 -10.99 1.70
CA VAL A 46 11.21 -10.66 2.69
C VAL A 46 11.63 -9.46 3.52
N ILE A 47 10.82 -8.41 3.47
CA ILE A 47 10.97 -7.19 4.23
C ILE A 47 10.08 -7.29 5.47
N CYS A 48 10.70 -7.58 6.62
CA CYS A 48 9.97 -7.73 7.89
C CYS A 48 9.53 -6.38 8.45
N VAL A 49 8.24 -6.09 8.45
CA VAL A 49 7.68 -4.82 8.95
C VAL A 49 7.00 -5.00 10.31
N TYR A 50 6.73 -3.88 10.97
CA TYR A 50 5.95 -3.84 12.20
C TYR A 50 4.81 -2.84 12.09
N GLY A 51 3.84 -2.97 12.99
CA GLY A 51 2.65 -2.12 13.02
C GLY A 51 1.36 -2.91 12.82
N ASN A 52 0.26 -2.18 12.75
CA ASN A 52 -1.06 -2.75 12.65
C ASN A 52 -1.48 -2.90 11.18
N SER A 53 -1.95 -4.07 10.80
CA SER A 53 -2.37 -4.36 9.44
C SER A 53 -3.71 -3.72 9.04
N PHE A 54 -4.38 -3.00 9.96
CA PHE A 54 -5.43 -2.04 9.60
C PHE A 54 -4.86 -0.79 8.87
N PHE A 55 -3.54 -0.55 8.95
CA PHE A 55 -2.88 0.66 8.45
C PHE A 55 -1.64 0.33 7.62
N PHE A 56 -1.85 -0.15 6.40
CA PHE A 56 -0.76 -0.59 5.51
C PHE A 56 0.22 0.52 5.08
N GLN A 57 -0.14 1.79 5.25
CA GLN A 57 0.76 2.91 4.97
C GLN A 57 2.08 2.81 5.74
N SER A 58 2.07 2.30 6.98
CA SER A 58 3.32 2.11 7.74
C SER A 58 4.17 0.99 7.16
N TYR A 59 3.55 -0.10 6.71
CA TYR A 59 4.26 -1.23 6.08
C TYR A 59 4.97 -0.78 4.81
N ILE A 60 4.26 0.00 3.97
CA ILE A 60 4.82 0.55 2.74
C ILE A 60 5.96 1.52 3.06
N ALA A 61 5.78 2.45 4.00
CA ALA A 61 6.82 3.40 4.36
C ALA A 61 8.11 2.71 4.85
N GLN A 62 8.00 1.72 5.75
CA GLN A 62 9.13 0.92 6.23
C GLN A 62 9.81 0.14 5.10
N ALA A 63 9.01 -0.45 4.20
CA ALA A 63 9.55 -1.20 3.09
C ALA A 63 10.30 -0.31 2.12
N LEU A 64 9.71 0.84 1.76
CA LEU A 64 10.34 1.85 0.92
C LEU A 64 11.68 2.27 1.51
N GLN A 65 11.79 2.61 2.79
CA GLN A 65 13.08 2.99 3.41
C GLN A 65 14.20 1.95 3.24
N ARG A 66 13.87 0.66 3.12
CA ARG A 66 14.86 -0.43 2.96
C ARG A 66 15.22 -0.72 1.52
N ILE A 67 14.30 -0.47 0.57
CA ILE A 67 14.54 -0.66 -0.86
C ILE A 67 14.91 0.64 -1.59
N ASN A 68 14.72 1.79 -0.95
CA ASN A 68 14.92 3.11 -1.52
C ASN A 68 16.41 3.48 -1.54
N ASN A 69 17.06 3.07 -2.63
CA ASN A 69 18.39 3.50 -3.05
C ASN A 69 18.35 4.07 -4.48
N ASN A 70 17.25 4.72 -4.89
CA ASN A 70 17.01 5.15 -6.29
C ASN A 70 17.19 4.02 -7.32
N ARG A 71 17.00 2.77 -6.90
CA ARG A 71 17.25 1.58 -7.72
C ARG A 71 16.13 1.32 -8.72
N PHE A 72 14.90 1.67 -8.35
CA PHE A 72 13.69 1.40 -9.13
C PHE A 72 13.00 2.72 -9.47
N LYS A 73 12.41 2.77 -10.66
CA LYS A 73 11.65 3.92 -11.16
C LYS A 73 10.19 3.83 -10.73
N HIS A 74 9.60 2.63 -10.79
CA HIS A 74 8.22 2.38 -10.40
C HIS A 74 8.10 1.22 -9.41
N TYR A 75 7.03 1.27 -8.60
CA TYR A 75 6.70 0.27 -7.60
C TYR A 75 5.27 -0.22 -7.86
N ILE A 76 5.12 -1.52 -8.12
CA ILE A 76 3.80 -2.15 -8.22
C ILE A 76 3.51 -2.83 -6.89
N ILE A 77 2.42 -2.46 -6.22
CA ILE A 77 2.05 -2.98 -4.90
C ILE A 77 0.75 -3.76 -5.02
N ILE A 78 0.74 -5.00 -4.54
CA ILE A 78 -0.45 -5.87 -4.49
C ILE A 78 -0.58 -6.55 -3.13
N GLY A 79 -1.79 -6.97 -2.76
CA GLY A 79 -2.00 -7.87 -1.63
C GLY A 79 -1.58 -9.31 -1.94
N ASP A 80 -1.24 -10.10 -0.92
CA ASP A 80 -0.86 -11.51 -1.08
C ASP A 80 -2.02 -12.43 -1.51
N ASP A 81 -3.24 -11.97 -1.29
CA ASP A 81 -4.51 -12.59 -1.66
C ASP A 81 -5.09 -12.09 -3.00
N LEU A 82 -4.39 -11.15 -3.66
CA LEU A 82 -4.78 -10.60 -4.97
C LEU A 82 -3.81 -11.06 -6.07
N LEU A 83 -4.36 -11.24 -7.27
CA LEU A 83 -3.57 -11.54 -8.45
C LEU A 83 -3.55 -10.36 -9.40
N LEU A 84 -2.34 -9.84 -9.68
CA LEU A 84 -2.14 -8.93 -10.80
C LEU A 84 -2.45 -9.68 -12.10
N ASN A 85 -3.15 -9.01 -13.01
CA ASN A 85 -3.47 -9.56 -14.33
C ASN A 85 -2.23 -10.22 -14.96
N THR A 86 -2.39 -11.45 -15.45
CA THR A 86 -1.30 -12.29 -15.94
C THR A 86 -0.60 -11.71 -17.17
N SER A 87 -1.26 -10.82 -17.93
CA SER A 87 -0.62 -10.12 -19.05
C SER A 87 0.41 -9.09 -18.59
N ILE A 88 0.27 -8.55 -17.37
CA ILE A 88 1.11 -7.47 -16.86
C ILE A 88 2.43 -8.04 -16.32
N ASN A 89 3.53 -7.43 -16.76
CA ASN A 89 4.90 -7.78 -16.42
C ASN A 89 5.82 -6.54 -16.46
N GLU A 90 7.09 -6.73 -16.12
CA GLU A 90 8.08 -5.64 -16.03
C GLU A 90 8.34 -4.90 -17.36
N LYS A 91 7.91 -5.44 -18.51
CA LYS A 91 8.14 -4.85 -19.84
C LYS A 91 6.95 -4.10 -20.41
N ASN A 92 5.73 -4.32 -19.90
CA ASN A 92 4.51 -3.71 -20.45
C ASN A 92 3.67 -2.94 -19.44
N TYR A 93 4.02 -2.95 -18.15
CA TYR A 93 3.24 -2.27 -17.12
C TYR A 93 3.00 -0.77 -17.43
N GLU A 94 3.98 -0.07 -18.01
CA GLU A 94 3.81 1.34 -18.36
C GLU A 94 2.70 1.55 -19.40
N SER A 95 2.67 0.73 -20.45
CA SER A 95 1.60 0.80 -21.47
C SER A 95 0.25 0.36 -20.94
N GLU A 96 0.21 -0.68 -20.12
CA GLU A 96 -1.04 -1.22 -19.55
C GLU A 96 -1.70 -0.21 -18.60
N PHE A 97 -0.92 0.53 -17.82
CA PHE A 97 -1.41 1.55 -16.89
C PHE A 97 -1.40 2.97 -17.47
N SER A 98 -1.00 3.15 -18.73
CA SER A 98 -0.79 4.47 -19.33
C SER A 98 0.10 5.38 -18.48
N LEU A 99 1.13 4.81 -17.85
CA LEU A 99 2.04 5.51 -16.94
C LEU A 99 3.11 6.30 -17.70
N LYS A 100 3.37 7.52 -17.20
CA LYS A 100 4.57 8.30 -17.55
C LYS A 100 5.71 7.94 -16.62
N SER A 101 6.93 8.35 -16.97
CA SER A 101 8.14 8.03 -16.21
C SER A 101 8.19 8.56 -14.77
N ASP A 102 7.43 9.62 -14.51
CA ASP A 102 7.29 10.35 -13.25
C ASP A 102 5.87 10.23 -12.69
N GLY A 103 5.06 9.31 -13.25
CA GLY A 103 3.65 9.16 -12.92
C GLY A 103 3.37 8.04 -11.92
N GLY A 104 2.17 8.09 -11.35
CA GLY A 104 1.60 7.01 -10.56
C GLY A 104 0.25 6.57 -11.13
N PHE A 105 -0.18 5.35 -10.79
CA PHE A 105 -1.49 4.83 -11.12
C PHE A 105 -2.16 4.36 -9.83
N ILE A 106 -3.32 4.93 -9.54
CA ILE A 106 -4.22 4.48 -8.49
C ILE A 106 -5.54 4.19 -9.20
N PRO A 107 -6.04 2.94 -9.18
CA PRO A 107 -7.24 2.56 -9.93
C PRO A 107 -8.45 3.43 -9.59
N GLU A 108 -8.59 3.78 -8.30
CA GLU A 108 -9.69 4.57 -7.79
C GLU A 108 -9.23 5.33 -6.53
N VAL A 109 -9.57 6.61 -6.46
CA VAL A 109 -9.33 7.44 -5.27
C VAL A 109 -10.67 7.60 -4.55
N PHE A 110 -10.76 7.07 -3.34
CA PHE A 110 -11.92 7.23 -2.48
C PHE A 110 -11.70 8.36 -1.49
N MET A 111 -12.57 9.35 -1.52
CA MET A 111 -12.50 10.49 -0.61
C MET A 111 -13.21 10.15 0.70
N LEU A 112 -12.48 10.20 1.82
CA LEU A 112 -13.06 9.86 3.12
C LEU A 112 -13.99 10.96 3.66
N ASP A 113 -13.92 12.19 3.15
CA ASP A 113 -14.86 13.27 3.50
C ASP A 113 -16.28 13.07 2.90
N ASP A 114 -16.45 12.11 1.98
CA ASP A 114 -17.78 11.62 1.57
C ASP A 114 -18.51 10.86 2.70
N TYR A 115 -17.81 10.52 3.78
CA TYR A 115 -18.36 9.85 4.96
C TYR A 115 -18.86 10.88 5.97
N LYS A 116 -19.99 11.52 5.65
CA LYS A 116 -20.66 12.48 6.55
C LYS A 116 -21.28 11.83 7.78
N GLU A 117 -21.51 10.52 7.77
CA GLU A 117 -22.13 9.77 8.87
C GLU A 117 -21.44 8.41 9.08
N LYS A 118 -21.54 7.87 10.30
CA LYS A 118 -21.04 6.52 10.61
C LYS A 118 -21.75 5.47 9.74
N PRO A 119 -21.04 4.45 9.23
CA PRO A 119 -21.66 3.35 8.49
C PRO A 119 -22.82 2.74 9.30
N ARG A 120 -24.02 2.71 8.72
CA ARG A 120 -25.19 2.09 9.34
C ARG A 120 -25.32 0.64 8.88
N LEU A 121 -25.67 -0.24 9.81
CA LEU A 121 -26.05 -1.61 9.48
C LEU A 121 -27.41 -1.57 8.77
N MET A 122 -27.45 -2.00 7.52
CA MET A 122 -28.67 -2.25 6.76
C MET A 122 -28.93 -3.76 6.69
N MET A 123 -30.15 -4.17 6.34
CA MET A 123 -30.43 -5.59 6.11
C MET A 123 -29.52 -6.12 4.98
N GLY A 124 -28.56 -6.97 5.33
CA GLY A 124 -27.61 -7.57 4.38
C GLY A 124 -26.20 -6.99 4.40
N GLY A 125 -25.89 -5.98 5.24
CA GLY A 125 -24.54 -5.45 5.36
C GLY A 125 -24.50 -3.99 5.77
N PHE A 126 -23.32 -3.39 5.80
CA PHE A 126 -23.20 -1.95 6.01
C PHE A 126 -23.38 -1.21 4.67
N GLU A 127 -24.02 -0.04 4.70
CA GLU A 127 -24.07 0.92 3.56
C GLU A 127 -22.68 1.20 2.98
N LYS A 128 -21.68 1.17 3.87
CA LYS A 128 -20.29 1.54 3.67
C LYS A 128 -19.41 0.56 4.43
N TRP A 129 -18.21 0.26 3.94
CA TRP A 129 -17.30 -0.63 4.67
C TRP A 129 -17.03 -0.11 6.08
N VAL A 130 -17.33 -0.91 7.10
CA VAL A 130 -17.24 -0.52 8.53
C VAL A 130 -15.84 -0.02 8.90
N TRP A 131 -14.80 -0.56 8.26
CA TRP A 131 -13.41 -0.19 8.49
C TRP A 131 -13.06 1.22 7.98
N ASN A 132 -13.87 1.82 7.10
CA ASN A 132 -13.63 3.19 6.63
C ASN A 132 -13.80 4.20 7.77
N TYR A 133 -14.69 3.91 8.74
CA TYR A 133 -14.77 4.71 9.95
C TYR A 133 -13.49 4.63 10.80
N ASN A 134 -12.84 3.47 10.85
CA ASN A 134 -11.56 3.34 11.56
C ASN A 134 -10.43 4.09 10.84
N ALA A 135 -10.49 4.21 9.51
CA ALA A 135 -9.59 5.06 8.75
C ALA A 135 -9.82 6.55 9.06
N LEU A 136 -11.07 6.99 9.23
CA LEU A 136 -11.40 8.37 9.65
C LEU A 136 -10.87 8.69 11.06
N CYS A 137 -10.95 7.73 11.98
CA CYS A 137 -10.46 7.88 13.34
C CYS A 137 -8.97 7.51 13.50
N PHE A 138 -8.24 7.34 12.40
CA PHE A 138 -6.83 7.01 12.45
C PHE A 138 -6.04 8.20 12.98
N ASP A 139 -5.52 8.06 14.20
CA ASP A 139 -4.59 9.00 14.81
C ASP A 139 -3.21 8.38 14.91
N TYR A 140 -2.37 8.66 13.90
CA TYR A 140 -1.02 8.12 13.82
C TYR A 140 -0.10 8.55 14.98
N LYS A 141 -0.45 9.63 15.72
CA LYS A 141 0.34 10.13 16.84
C LYS A 141 0.07 9.39 18.15
N ASN A 142 -1.10 8.74 18.26
CA ASN A 142 -1.58 8.14 19.51
C ASN A 142 -1.73 6.61 19.44
N ILE A 143 -0.97 5.94 18.56
CA ILE A 143 -0.99 4.47 18.46
C ILE A 143 0.07 3.88 19.39
N ALA A 144 -0.38 3.28 20.49
CA ALA A 144 0.53 2.64 21.46
C ALA A 144 1.41 1.57 20.79
N GLY A 145 2.72 1.69 20.99
CA GLY A 145 3.72 0.72 20.52
C GLY A 145 4.08 0.79 19.04
N ILE A 146 3.66 1.85 18.33
CA ILE A 146 3.94 2.04 16.90
C ILE A 146 4.53 3.45 16.69
N GLU A 147 5.77 3.55 16.20
CA GLU A 147 6.46 4.82 15.91
C GLU A 147 6.45 5.09 14.39
N VAL A 148 5.35 5.64 13.86
CA VAL A 148 5.19 5.90 12.42
C VAL A 148 5.43 7.35 12.01
N GLU A 149 5.58 8.26 12.96
CA GLU A 149 5.71 9.70 12.70
C GLU A 149 6.96 10.03 11.85
N LYS A 150 8.04 9.27 12.01
CA LYS A 150 9.27 9.44 11.22
C LYS A 150 9.24 8.68 9.88
N GLU A 151 8.23 7.85 9.67
CA GLU A 151 8.09 7.00 8.47
C GLU A 151 7.16 7.63 7.45
N LEU A 152 6.10 8.30 7.91
CA LEU A 152 5.09 8.95 7.07
C LEU A 152 5.49 10.39 6.72
N PRO A 153 5.02 10.92 5.57
CA PRO A 153 5.14 12.34 5.26
C PRO A 153 4.39 13.20 6.28
N THR A 154 4.79 14.47 6.43
CA THR A 154 4.01 15.42 7.23
C THR A 154 2.64 15.71 6.60
N GLU A 155 1.71 16.26 7.37
CA GLU A 155 0.38 16.67 6.87
C GLU A 155 0.52 17.65 5.70
N GLU A 156 1.43 18.62 5.80
CA GLU A 156 1.70 19.59 4.73
C GLU A 156 2.23 18.92 3.46
N GLN A 157 3.20 18.01 3.59
CA GLN A 157 3.77 17.28 2.46
C GLN A 157 2.73 16.41 1.76
N ALA A 158 1.87 15.74 2.53
CA ALA A 158 0.80 14.92 2.00
C ALA A 158 -0.24 15.78 1.25
N LEU A 159 -0.64 16.92 1.82
CA LEU A 159 -1.58 17.85 1.20
C LEU A 159 -1.03 18.45 -0.10
N GLU A 160 0.23 18.88 -0.11
CA GLU A 160 0.89 19.40 -1.31
C GLU A 160 0.96 18.34 -2.41
N THR A 161 1.41 17.12 -2.06
CA THR A 161 1.49 15.99 -2.99
C THR A 161 0.15 15.71 -3.62
N ILE A 162 -0.91 15.58 -2.84
CA ILE A 162 -2.22 15.24 -3.39
C ILE A 162 -2.81 16.40 -4.20
N SER A 163 -2.62 17.65 -3.76
CA SER A 163 -3.06 18.85 -4.50
C SER A 163 -2.41 18.94 -5.88
N SER A 164 -1.12 18.60 -5.98
CA SER A 164 -0.42 18.55 -7.28
C SER A 164 -1.00 17.52 -8.26
N HIS A 165 -1.76 16.54 -7.76
CA HIS A 165 -2.45 15.53 -8.57
C HIS A 165 -3.91 15.93 -8.89
N GLY A 166 -4.33 17.16 -8.56
CA GLY A 166 -5.64 17.70 -8.91
C GLY A 166 -6.77 17.33 -7.94
N TYR A 167 -6.44 16.80 -6.76
CA TYR A 167 -7.42 16.49 -5.71
C TYR A 167 -7.42 17.57 -4.63
N SER A 168 -8.59 17.90 -4.11
CA SER A 168 -8.79 18.82 -2.99
C SER A 168 -9.59 18.13 -1.89
N PHE A 169 -9.25 18.36 -0.62
CA PHE A 169 -9.97 17.77 0.52
C PHE A 169 -10.65 18.84 1.35
N ASN A 170 -11.82 18.49 1.91
CA ASN A 170 -12.38 19.23 3.03
C ASN A 170 -11.80 18.70 4.34
N SER A 171 -11.76 19.55 5.37
CA SER A 171 -11.44 19.07 6.71
C SER A 171 -12.46 18.00 7.13
N LEU A 172 -11.98 16.83 7.57
CA LEU A 172 -12.85 15.82 8.16
C LEU A 172 -13.57 16.43 9.37
N LEU A 173 -14.90 16.29 9.40
CA LEU A 173 -15.74 16.84 10.47
C LEU A 173 -15.50 16.19 11.84
N TYR A 174 -14.80 15.05 11.86
CA TYR A 174 -14.54 14.26 13.05
C TYR A 174 -13.03 14.23 13.32
N ARG A 175 -12.59 14.99 14.33
CA ARG A 175 -11.31 14.80 15.03
C ARG A 175 -11.62 14.39 16.46
#